data_AF-A0A1B7X8Z5-F1
#
_entry.id   AF-A0A1B7X8Z5-F1
#
_cell.length_a   1.000
_cell.length_b   1.000
_cell.length_c   1.000
_cell.angle_alpha   90.00
_cell.angle_beta   90.00
_cell.angle_gamma   90.00
#
_symmetry.space_group_name_H-M   'P 1'
#
loop_
_entity.id
_entity.type
_entity.pdbx_description
1 polymer ?
#
loop_
_entity_poly.entity_id
_entity_poly.type
_entity_poly.pdbx_seq_one_letter_code
_entity_poly.pdbx_strand_id
1 'polypeptide(L)'
;MDILAIREHLIASVMTRIDNSLSSRSEALREFMDVTLPNIEKDASAEISQHIPTLPPEVYKKWAEMFADRMLQTVKTDQLADMCDNTEESNATIALVYLMFMESERMEKQIAQDLAALGVQESSSDEVGNFLGDYLRTALGARGEELTEQ
;
A
#
# COMPACT_ATOMS: atom_id res chain seq x y z
N MET A 1 14.94 24.44 -2.24
CA MET A 1 14.63 23.49 -3.33
C MET A 1 13.35 23.98 -4.01
N ASP A 2 13.19 23.87 -5.33
CA ASP A 2 11.92 24.25 -5.97
C ASP A 2 10.82 23.19 -5.76
N ILE A 3 9.57 23.57 -6.03
CA ILE A 3 8.39 22.72 -5.77
C ILE A 3 8.44 21.40 -6.57
N LEU A 4 8.94 21.43 -7.79
CA LEU A 4 9.02 20.23 -8.64
C LEU A 4 10.07 19.26 -8.10
N ALA A 5 11.24 19.78 -7.71
CA ALA A 5 12.28 19.00 -7.08
C ALA A 5 11.83 18.39 -5.73
N ILE A 6 11.03 19.11 -4.94
CA ILE A 6 10.43 18.58 -3.69
C ILE A 6 9.50 17.42 -4.03
N ARG A 7 8.62 17.60 -5.01
CA ARG A 7 7.68 16.57 -5.44
C ARG A 7 8.41 15.29 -5.86
N GLU A 8 9.42 15.43 -6.71
CA GLU A 8 10.22 14.32 -7.22
C GLU A 8 10.97 13.61 -6.10
N HIS A 9 11.54 14.37 -5.16
CA HIS A 9 12.23 13.80 -4.01
C HIS A 9 11.29 12.98 -3.13
N LEU A 10 10.12 13.51 -2.77
CA LEU A 10 9.13 12.77 -1.97
C LEU A 10 8.73 11.45 -2.62
N ILE A 11 8.46 11.47 -3.94
CA ILE A 11 8.13 10.26 -4.70
C ILE A 11 9.30 9.27 -4.68
N ALA A 12 10.51 9.74 -4.97
CA ALA A 12 11.70 8.90 -5.01
C ALA A 12 12.00 8.25 -3.64
N SER A 13 11.91 9.01 -2.55
CA SER A 13 12.13 8.51 -1.19
C SER A 13 11.13 7.42 -0.81
N VAL A 14 9.86 7.56 -1.18
CA VAL A 14 8.85 6.51 -0.96
C VAL A 14 9.15 5.28 -1.84
N MET A 15 9.33 5.48 -3.14
CA MET A 15 9.52 4.38 -4.09
C MET A 15 10.78 3.55 -3.80
N THR A 16 11.85 4.18 -3.29
CA THR A 16 13.09 3.48 -2.89
C THR A 16 12.87 2.53 -1.71
N ARG A 17 11.85 2.77 -0.89
CA ARG A 17 11.51 1.94 0.27
C ARG A 17 10.57 0.77 -0.06
N ILE A 18 9.98 0.76 -1.25
CA ILE A 18 9.12 -0.34 -1.70
C ILE A 18 10.00 -1.48 -2.20
N ASP A 19 10.01 -2.59 -1.45
CA ASP A 19 10.67 -3.82 -1.89
C ASP A 19 9.83 -4.52 -2.96
N ASN A 20 10.46 -4.84 -4.09
CA ASN A 20 9.84 -5.57 -5.21
C ASN A 20 10.25 -7.04 -5.24
N SER A 21 10.99 -7.50 -4.24
CA SER A 21 11.40 -8.89 -4.11
C SER A 21 10.20 -9.79 -3.81
N LEU A 22 10.00 -10.79 -4.68
CA LEU A 22 8.98 -11.81 -4.49
C LEU A 22 9.17 -12.59 -3.18
N SER A 23 10.41 -12.80 -2.74
CA SER A 23 10.71 -13.51 -1.50
C SER A 23 10.31 -12.68 -0.27
N SER A 24 10.72 -11.40 -0.24
CA SER A 24 10.38 -10.48 0.86
C SER A 24 8.86 -10.28 0.94
N ARG A 25 8.20 -10.21 -0.21
CA ARG A 25 6.74 -10.10 -0.29
C ARG A 25 6.03 -11.35 0.25
N SER A 26 6.45 -12.54 -0.16
CA SER A 26 5.85 -13.79 0.32
C SER A 26 6.05 -13.95 1.84
N GLU A 27 7.22 -13.58 2.35
CA GLU A 27 7.49 -13.54 3.78
C GLU A 27 6.57 -12.56 4.52
N ALA A 28 6.45 -11.32 4.06
CA ALA A 28 5.59 -10.31 4.66
C ALA A 28 4.10 -10.71 4.65
N LEU A 29 3.63 -11.31 3.55
CA LEU A 29 2.25 -11.81 3.44
C LEU A 29 1.99 -12.97 4.41
N ARG A 30 2.94 -13.90 4.54
CA ARG A 30 2.83 -15.00 5.49
C ARG A 30 2.77 -14.49 6.93
N GLU A 31 3.68 -13.59 7.31
CA GLU A 31 3.67 -12.99 8.66
C GLU A 31 2.37 -12.24 8.94
N PHE A 32 1.87 -11.48 7.96
CA PHE A 32 0.59 -10.79 8.09
C PHE A 32 -0.57 -11.77 8.29
N MET A 33 -0.64 -12.85 7.51
CA MET A 33 -1.68 -13.88 7.65
C MET A 33 -1.59 -14.61 8.97
N ASP A 34 -0.39 -14.98 9.42
CA ASP A 34 -0.19 -15.65 10.71
C ASP A 34 -0.69 -14.79 11.89
N VAL A 35 -0.60 -13.46 11.77
CA VAL A 35 -1.11 -12.52 12.78
C VAL A 35 -2.62 -12.27 12.64
N THR A 36 -3.13 -12.17 11.41
CA THR A 36 -4.53 -11.76 11.15
C THR A 36 -5.51 -12.92 11.08
N LEU A 37 -5.03 -14.14 10.83
CA LEU A 37 -5.82 -15.34 10.58
C LEU A 37 -5.35 -16.48 11.51
N PRO A 38 -5.60 -16.39 12.83
CA PRO A 38 -5.06 -17.31 13.83
C PRO A 38 -5.55 -18.77 13.69
N ASN A 39 -6.57 -19.01 12.85
CA ASN A 39 -7.17 -20.32 12.63
C ASN A 39 -6.73 -21.00 11.32
N ILE A 40 -5.78 -20.42 10.59
CA ILE A 40 -5.20 -21.03 9.38
C ILE A 40 -3.96 -21.83 9.77
N GLU A 41 -3.85 -23.07 9.29
CA GLU A 41 -2.63 -23.87 9.46
C GLU A 41 -1.45 -23.19 8.76
N LYS A 42 -0.25 -23.21 9.38
CA LYS A 42 0.94 -22.52 8.87
C LYS A 42 1.32 -22.89 7.43
N ASP A 43 0.99 -24.11 7.00
CA ASP A 43 1.26 -24.54 5.62
C ASP A 43 0.29 -23.90 4.61
N ALA A 44 -0.93 -23.58 5.05
CA ALA A 44 -1.93 -22.90 4.23
C ALA A 44 -1.61 -21.40 4.05
N SER A 45 -1.01 -20.71 5.03
CA SER A 45 -0.58 -19.31 4.83
C SER A 45 0.54 -19.19 3.79
N ALA A 46 1.46 -20.17 3.76
CA ALA A 46 2.50 -20.27 2.74
C ALA A 46 1.92 -20.50 1.33
N GLU A 47 0.92 -21.36 1.19
CA GLU A 47 0.24 -21.62 -0.08
C GLU A 47 -0.55 -20.39 -0.56
N ILE A 48 -1.37 -19.77 0.29
CA ILE A 48 -2.18 -18.59 -0.07
C ILE A 48 -1.28 -17.42 -0.50
N SER A 49 -0.16 -17.19 0.18
CA SER A 49 0.77 -16.08 -0.17
C SER A 49 1.32 -16.17 -1.60
N GLN A 50 1.45 -17.37 -2.17
CA GLN A 50 1.91 -17.59 -3.54
C GLN A 50 0.86 -17.20 -4.58
N HIS A 51 -0.43 -17.22 -4.19
CA HIS A 51 -1.54 -16.92 -5.07
C HIS A 51 -1.95 -15.45 -5.05
N ILE A 52 -1.46 -14.64 -4.11
CA ILE A 52 -1.74 -13.20 -4.11
C ILE A 52 -1.00 -12.55 -5.27
N PRO A 53 -1.69 -11.89 -6.21
CA PRO A 53 -1.06 -11.24 -7.35
C PRO A 53 -0.21 -10.04 -6.91
N THR A 54 0.86 -9.80 -7.65
CA THR A 54 1.69 -8.59 -7.44
C THR A 54 0.98 -7.41 -8.08
N LEU A 55 0.89 -6.29 -7.37
CA LEU A 55 0.32 -5.07 -7.93
C LEU A 55 1.27 -4.46 -8.97
N PRO A 56 0.75 -3.90 -10.08
CA PRO A 56 1.57 -3.20 -11.05
C PRO A 56 2.35 -2.03 -10.41
N PRO A 57 3.63 -1.82 -10.75
CA PRO A 57 4.46 -0.72 -10.22
C PRO A 57 3.82 0.66 -10.36
N GLU A 58 3.00 0.85 -11.39
CA GLU A 58 2.28 2.08 -11.72
C GLU A 58 1.28 2.46 -10.63
N VAL A 59 0.72 1.48 -9.92
CA VAL A 59 -0.23 1.71 -8.82
C VAL A 59 0.50 2.31 -7.62
N TYR A 60 1.64 1.73 -7.25
CA TYR A 60 2.48 2.29 -6.19
C TYR A 60 2.96 3.69 -6.53
N LYS A 61 3.38 3.92 -7.78
CA LYS A 61 3.78 5.24 -8.25
C LYS A 61 2.63 6.25 -8.15
N LYS A 62 1.42 5.88 -8.57
CA LYS A 62 0.23 6.73 -8.46
C LYS A 62 -0.02 7.13 -7.01
N TRP A 63 0.06 6.20 -6.07
CA TRP A 63 -0.17 6.49 -4.66
C TRP A 63 0.92 7.39 -4.06
N ALA A 64 2.19 7.18 -4.44
CA ALA A 64 3.29 8.05 -4.07
C ALA A 64 3.13 9.49 -4.63
N GLU A 65 2.64 9.62 -5.86
CA GLU A 65 2.31 10.92 -6.47
C GLU A 65 1.18 11.63 -5.70
N MET A 66 0.09 10.92 -5.38
CA MET A 66 -1.02 11.46 -4.58
C MET A 66 -0.56 11.91 -3.19
N PHE A 67 0.36 11.18 -2.58
CA PHE A 67 0.99 11.56 -1.33
C PHE A 67 1.81 12.84 -1.46
N ALA A 68 2.72 12.91 -2.45
CA ALA A 68 3.56 14.09 -2.66
C ALA A 68 2.72 15.34 -2.96
N ASP A 69 1.69 15.19 -3.79
CA ASP A 69 0.72 16.25 -4.09
C ASP A 69 -0.01 16.70 -2.83
N ARG A 70 -0.37 15.77 -1.94
CA ARG A 70 -1.00 16.11 -0.67
C ARG A 70 -0.06 16.89 0.25
N MET A 71 1.19 16.45 0.38
CA MET A 71 2.20 17.13 1.20
C MET A 71 2.41 18.58 0.75
N LEU A 72 2.55 18.81 -0.56
CA LEU A 72 2.70 20.15 -1.14
C LEU A 72 1.47 21.04 -0.92
N GLN A 73 0.28 20.47 -0.79
CA GLN A 73 -0.95 21.21 -0.50
C GLN A 73 -1.09 21.59 0.98
N THR A 74 -0.54 20.79 1.89
CA THR A 74 -0.81 20.92 3.33
C THR A 74 0.37 21.42 4.16
N VAL A 75 1.59 21.33 3.64
CA VAL A 75 2.82 21.71 4.33
C VAL A 75 3.50 22.85 3.59
N LYS A 76 4.12 23.77 4.33
CA LYS A 76 4.85 24.89 3.73
C LYS A 76 6.07 24.37 2.97
N THR A 77 6.34 24.94 1.80
CA THR A 77 7.45 24.55 0.93
C THR A 77 8.80 24.56 1.64
N ASP A 78 9.06 25.55 2.50
CA ASP A 78 10.34 25.64 3.22
C ASP A 78 10.54 24.44 4.17
N GLN A 79 9.48 24.01 4.86
CA GLN A 79 9.53 22.84 5.76
C GLN A 79 9.71 21.54 4.97
N LEU A 80 9.08 21.42 3.81
CA LEU A 80 9.28 20.28 2.93
C LEU A 80 10.69 20.24 2.35
N ALA A 81 11.26 21.40 2.01
CA ALA A 81 12.63 21.49 1.54
C ALA A 81 13.63 21.02 2.60
N ASP A 82 13.41 21.38 3.87
CA ASP A 82 14.23 20.92 4.99
C ASP A 82 14.13 19.39 5.19
N MET A 83 12.95 18.80 4.98
CA MET A 83 12.76 17.35 5.02
C MET A 83 13.37 16.60 3.82
N CYS A 84 13.77 17.29 2.75
CA CYS A 84 14.31 16.67 1.54
C CYS A 84 15.84 16.71 1.48
N ASP A 85 16.51 16.52 2.62
CA ASP A 85 17.98 16.63 2.76
C ASP A 85 18.75 15.33 2.45
N ASN A 86 18.06 14.27 1.99
CA ASN A 86 18.58 12.93 1.74
C ASN A 86 19.18 12.20 2.95
N THR A 87 19.01 12.70 4.17
CA THR A 87 19.45 11.96 5.35
C THR A 87 18.60 10.72 5.55
N GLU A 88 19.15 9.70 6.21
CA GLU A 88 18.42 8.47 6.51
C GLU A 88 17.18 8.76 7.38
N GLU A 89 17.31 9.66 8.34
CA GLU A 89 16.24 10.10 9.24
C GLU A 89 15.10 10.80 8.48
N SER A 90 15.44 11.73 7.59
CA SER A 90 14.45 12.40 6.73
C SER A 90 13.73 11.41 5.82
N ASN A 91 14.47 10.50 5.18
CA ASN A 91 13.89 9.48 4.31
C ASN A 91 12.99 8.51 5.07
N ALA A 92 13.37 8.10 6.28
CA ALA A 92 12.54 7.27 7.16
C ALA A 92 11.27 8.03 7.61
N THR A 93 11.41 9.32 7.91
CA THR A 93 10.28 10.19 8.26
C THR A 93 9.30 10.31 7.11
N ILE A 94 9.77 10.54 5.89
CA ILE A 94 8.92 10.59 4.68
C ILE A 94 8.17 9.27 4.51
N ALA A 95 8.85 8.13 4.68
CA ALA A 95 8.21 6.81 4.59
C ALA A 95 7.12 6.61 5.66
N LEU A 96 7.38 7.03 6.91
CA LEU A 96 6.39 6.96 7.98
C LEU A 96 5.16 7.83 7.68
N VAL A 97 5.36 9.07 7.22
CA VAL A 97 4.26 9.97 6.87
C VAL A 97 3.48 9.42 5.67
N TYR A 98 4.15 8.77 4.71
CA TYR A 98 3.49 8.05 3.62
C TYR A 98 2.60 6.92 4.14
N LEU A 99 3.09 6.09 5.08
CA LEU A 99 2.26 5.05 5.72
C LEU A 99 1.03 5.65 6.39
N MET A 100 1.19 6.72 7.18
CA MET A 100 0.06 7.42 7.80
C MET A 100 -0.93 7.99 6.77
N PHE A 101 -0.44 8.44 5.61
CA PHE A 101 -1.29 8.89 4.51
C PHE A 101 -2.10 7.73 3.90
N MET A 102 -1.50 6.54 3.77
CA MET A 102 -2.17 5.34 3.26
C MET A 102 -3.32 4.89 4.17
N GLU A 103 -3.19 5.07 5.48
CA GLU A 103 -4.22 4.76 6.48
C GLU A 103 -5.35 5.80 6.55
N SER A 104 -5.35 6.84 5.70
CA SER A 104 -6.43 7.81 5.69
C SER A 104 -7.70 7.26 5.03
N GLU A 105 -8.88 7.59 5.56
CA GLU A 105 -10.20 7.18 5.00
C GLU A 105 -10.32 7.50 3.50
N ARG A 106 -9.76 8.63 3.07
CA ARG A 106 -9.73 9.01 1.65
C ARG A 106 -8.92 8.02 0.83
N MET A 107 -7.75 7.65 1.33
CA MET A 107 -6.84 6.77 0.61
C MET A 107 -7.35 5.34 0.61
N GLU A 108 -7.96 4.87 1.69
CA GLU A 108 -8.65 3.58 1.75
C GLU A 108 -9.68 3.43 0.62
N LYS A 109 -10.54 4.45 0.43
CA LYS A 109 -11.51 4.49 -0.69
C LYS A 109 -10.82 4.48 -2.05
N GLN A 110 -9.73 5.23 -2.21
CA GLN A 110 -8.99 5.27 -3.47
C GLN A 110 -8.33 3.93 -3.80
N ILE A 111 -7.72 3.27 -2.81
CA ILE A 111 -7.08 1.96 -2.96
C ILE A 111 -8.14 0.94 -3.39
N ALA A 112 -9.30 0.91 -2.74
CA ALA A 112 -10.39 0.01 -3.13
C ALA A 112 -10.83 0.23 -4.59
N GLN A 113 -10.94 1.49 -5.03
CA GLN A 113 -11.27 1.83 -6.42
C GLN A 113 -10.19 1.41 -7.41
N ASP A 114 -8.91 1.64 -7.06
CA ASP A 114 -7.78 1.30 -7.91
C ASP A 114 -7.66 -0.22 -8.06
N LEU A 115 -7.80 -0.97 -6.96
CA LEU A 115 -7.80 -2.43 -6.99
C LEU A 115 -9.00 -2.99 -7.77
N ALA A 116 -10.19 -2.39 -7.62
CA ALA A 116 -11.35 -2.80 -8.40
C ALA A 116 -11.14 -2.56 -9.91
N ALA A 117 -10.53 -1.43 -10.30
CA ALA A 117 -10.23 -1.13 -11.69
C ALA A 117 -9.23 -2.14 -12.29
N LEU A 118 -8.25 -2.59 -11.50
CA LEU A 118 -7.32 -3.65 -11.90
C LEU A 118 -8.02 -5.01 -12.02
N GLY A 119 -8.89 -5.35 -11.07
CA GLY A 119 -9.68 -6.58 -11.09
C GLY A 119 -10.64 -6.67 -12.28
N VAL A 120 -11.23 -5.54 -12.70
CA VAL A 120 -12.06 -5.46 -13.93
C VAL A 120 -11.24 -5.65 -15.21
N GLN A 121 -9.92 -5.42 -15.17
CA GLN A 121 -9.04 -5.64 -16.32
C GLN A 121 -8.46 -7.07 -16.38
N GLU A 122 -8.22 -7.73 -15.25
CA GLU A 122 -7.67 -9.12 -15.22
C GLU A 122 -8.74 -10.23 -15.15
N SER A 123 -10.00 -9.95 -14.79
CA SER A 123 -11.04 -10.97 -14.58
C SER A 123 -11.65 -11.56 -15.87
N SER A 124 -10.84 -11.85 -16.89
CA SER A 124 -11.27 -12.64 -18.04
C SER A 124 -10.74 -14.08 -18.08
N SER A 125 -9.92 -14.54 -17.10
CA SER A 125 -9.51 -15.96 -17.12
C SER A 125 -9.16 -16.72 -15.82
N ASP A 126 -9.27 -16.22 -14.58
CA ASP A 126 -8.87 -17.04 -13.41
C ASP A 126 -9.88 -17.08 -12.25
N GLU A 127 -10.49 -18.26 -12.05
CA GLU A 127 -11.40 -18.60 -10.95
C GLU A 127 -10.74 -18.45 -9.57
N VAL A 128 -9.43 -18.70 -9.47
CA VAL A 128 -8.65 -18.60 -8.22
C VAL A 128 -8.42 -17.14 -7.83
N GLY A 129 -8.19 -16.25 -8.81
CA GLY A 129 -8.06 -14.81 -8.57
C GLY A 129 -9.36 -14.19 -8.07
N ASN A 130 -10.51 -14.65 -8.60
CA ASN A 130 -11.82 -14.26 -8.12
C ASN A 130 -12.08 -14.76 -6.69
N PHE A 131 -11.73 -16.02 -6.38
CA PHE A 131 -11.87 -16.55 -5.03
C PHE A 131 -11.02 -15.80 -4.00
N LEU A 132 -9.77 -15.48 -4.34
CA LEU A 132 -8.90 -14.72 -3.45
C LEU A 132 -9.35 -13.26 -3.32
N GLY A 133 -9.81 -12.65 -4.41
CA GLY A 133 -10.39 -11.31 -4.39
C GLY A 133 -11.64 -11.25 -3.50
N ASP A 134 -12.50 -12.25 -3.56
CA ASP A 134 -13.68 -12.38 -2.71
C ASP A 134 -13.30 -12.71 -1.26
N TYR A 135 -12.29 -13.54 -1.03
CA TYR A 135 -11.77 -13.83 0.31
C TYR A 135 -11.18 -12.59 0.98
N LEU A 136 -10.31 -11.86 0.28
CA LEU A 136 -9.72 -10.61 0.78
C LEU A 136 -10.81 -9.55 1.00
N ARG A 137 -11.78 -9.43 0.08
CA ARG A 137 -12.91 -8.50 0.24
C ARG A 137 -13.81 -8.89 1.41
N THR A 138 -14.01 -10.17 1.66
CA THR A 138 -14.80 -10.67 2.80
C THR A 138 -14.05 -10.50 4.11
N ALA A 139 -12.76 -10.85 4.17
CA ALA A 139 -11.93 -10.70 5.37
C ALA A 139 -11.70 -9.23 5.75
N LEU A 140 -11.53 -8.34 4.76
CA LEU A 140 -11.41 -6.90 4.98
C LEU A 140 -12.77 -6.25 5.24
N GLY A 141 -13.84 -6.70 4.58
CA GLY A 141 -15.21 -6.21 4.80
C GLY A 141 -15.79 -6.59 6.17
N ALA A 142 -15.51 -7.80 6.66
CA ALA A 142 -15.95 -8.25 7.98
C ALA A 142 -15.34 -7.40 9.12
N ARG A 143 -14.15 -6.82 8.92
CA ARG A 143 -13.53 -5.88 9.87
C ARG A 143 -14.19 -4.50 9.90
N GLY A 144 -14.93 -4.11 8.87
CA GLY A 144 -15.72 -2.87 8.86
C GLY A 144 -17.01 -3.00 9.67
N GLU A 145 -17.61 -4.18 9.71
CA GLU A 145 -18.86 -4.42 10.45
C GLU A 145 -18.63 -4.58 11.96
N GLU A 146 -17.50 -5.16 12.40
CA GLU A 146 -17.19 -5.28 13.85
C GLU A 146 -16.90 -3.93 14.55
N LEU A 147 -16.61 -2.85 13.82
CA LEU A 147 -16.42 -1.51 14.39
C LEU A 147 -17.70 -0.68 14.47
N THR A 148 -18.84 -1.19 13.99
CA THR A 148 -20.13 -0.46 13.99
C THR A 148 -21.10 -0.92 15.09
N GLU A 149 -20.75 -1.97 15.86
CA GLU A 149 -21.56 -2.50 16.98
C GLU A 149 -20.85 -2.40 18.35
N GLN A 150 -20.20 -1.28 18.65
CA GLN A 150 -19.88 -0.88 20.03
C GLN A 150 -20.42 0.50 20.38
#